data_AF-A0A1T1AXB6-F1
#
_entry.id   AF-A0A1T1AXB6-F1
#
_cell.length_a   1.000
_cell.length_b   1.000
_cell.length_c   1.000
_cell.angle_alpha   90.00
_cell.angle_beta   90.00
_cell.angle_gamma   90.00
#
_symmetry.space_group_name_H-M   'P 1'
#
loop_
_entity.id
_entity.type
_entity.pdbx_description
1 polymer ?
#
loop_
_entity_poly.entity_id
_entity_poly.type
_entity_poly.pdbx_seq_one_letter_code
_entity_poly.pdbx_strand_id
1 'polypeptide(L)'
;MSFGPEYFKAQALKSSENHLKRAATFVALNIKNPLFQRRMGKGSASVFVRLEWPGVLSVVDPDTGELLAQSAPGRPDVLRPGFMPPVPALGAAGGHSQGGHDGQPAL
;
A
#
# COMPACT_ATOMS: atom_id res chain seq x y z
N MET A 1 -20.33 -34.72 35.20
CA MET A 1 -19.18 -34.71 34.27
C MET A 1 -18.34 -33.48 34.58
N SER A 2 -17.13 -33.66 35.16
CA SER A 2 -16.21 -32.56 35.41
C SER A 2 -15.31 -32.40 34.19
N PHE A 3 -15.30 -31.21 33.60
CA PHE A 3 -14.43 -30.92 32.46
C PHE A 3 -13.03 -30.55 32.95
N GLY A 4 -12.02 -31.14 32.33
CA GLY A 4 -10.62 -30.86 32.67
C GLY A 4 -10.17 -29.47 32.19
N PRO A 5 -9.05 -28.94 32.70
CA PRO A 5 -8.48 -27.64 32.31
C PRO A 5 -8.29 -27.45 30.80
N GLU A 6 -7.92 -28.52 30.07
CA GLU A 6 -7.73 -28.50 28.62
C GLU A 6 -9.03 -28.19 27.85
N TYR A 7 -10.18 -28.64 28.35
CA TYR A 7 -11.48 -28.33 27.73
C TYR A 7 -11.78 -26.84 27.82
N PHE A 8 -11.54 -26.23 28.99
CA PHE A 8 -11.74 -24.78 29.16
C PHE A 8 -10.77 -23.96 28.31
N LYS A 9 -9.52 -24.41 28.18
CA LYS A 9 -8.53 -23.79 27.29
C LYS A 9 -8.95 -23.86 25.82
N ALA A 10 -9.39 -25.03 25.36
CA ALA A 10 -9.89 -25.20 23.99
C ALA A 10 -11.13 -24.33 23.72
N GLN A 11 -12.05 -24.25 24.68
CA GLN A 11 -13.24 -23.40 24.56
C GLN A 11 -12.89 -21.91 24.53
N ALA A 12 -11.92 -21.47 25.35
CA ALA A 12 -11.42 -20.10 25.33
C ALA A 12 -10.77 -19.76 23.98
N LEU A 13 -9.91 -20.64 23.44
CA LEU A 13 -9.30 -20.46 22.11
C LEU A 13 -10.36 -20.33 21.01
N LYS A 14 -11.34 -21.24 20.98
CA LYS A 14 -12.43 -21.19 20.00
C LYS A 14 -13.25 -19.90 20.10
N SER A 15 -13.49 -19.41 21.32
CA SER A 15 -14.17 -18.14 21.55
C SER A 15 -13.35 -16.96 21.00
N SER A 16 -12.04 -16.92 21.29
CA SER A 16 -11.12 -15.90 20.78
C SER A 16 -11.05 -15.89 19.25
N GLU A 17 -10.99 -17.05 18.60
CA GLU A 17 -11.02 -17.16 17.13
C GLU A 17 -12.32 -16.59 16.54
N ASN A 18 -13.46 -16.91 17.14
CA ASN A 18 -14.76 -16.40 16.70
C ASN A 18 -14.84 -14.88 16.87
N HIS A 19 -14.31 -14.35 17.97
CA HIS A 19 -14.24 -12.90 18.19
C HIS A 19 -13.37 -12.24 17.13
N LEU A 20 -12.18 -12.78 16.85
CA LEU A 20 -11.29 -12.25 15.82
C LEU A 20 -11.95 -12.24 14.44
N LYS A 21 -12.66 -13.32 14.05
CA LYS A 21 -13.41 -13.38 12.79
C LYS A 21 -14.47 -12.28 12.70
N ARG A 22 -15.26 -12.10 13.76
CA ARG A 22 -16.29 -11.04 13.83
C ARG A 22 -15.69 -9.64 13.75
N ALA A 23 -14.58 -9.40 14.46
CA ALA A 23 -13.88 -8.13 14.42
C ALA A 23 -13.31 -7.84 13.01
N ALA A 24 -12.72 -8.83 12.34
CA ALA A 24 -12.23 -8.69 10.98
C ALA A 24 -13.36 -8.33 9.99
N THR A 25 -14.51 -9.00 10.09
CA THR A 25 -15.70 -8.65 9.29
C THR A 25 -16.20 -7.24 9.61
N PHE A 26 -16.26 -6.87 10.89
CA PHE A 26 -16.69 -5.55 11.31
C PHE A 26 -15.79 -4.45 10.72
N VAL A 27 -14.46 -4.62 10.74
CA VAL A 27 -13.52 -3.68 10.11
C VAL A 27 -13.76 -3.62 8.61
N ALA A 28 -13.89 -4.78 7.93
CA ALA A 28 -14.12 -4.82 6.49
C ALA A 28 -15.39 -4.06 6.05
N LEU A 29 -16.44 -4.05 6.90
CA LEU A 29 -17.69 -3.35 6.62
C LEU A 29 -17.65 -1.86 6.98
N ASN A 30 -16.80 -1.44 7.92
CA ASN A 30 -16.85 -0.08 8.48
C ASN A 30 -15.67 0.80 8.08
N ILE A 31 -14.58 0.23 7.56
CA ILE A 31 -13.42 1.01 7.15
C ILE A 31 -13.77 1.86 5.92
N LYS A 32 -13.48 3.17 6.00
CA LYS A 32 -13.75 4.14 4.93
C LYS A 32 -12.50 4.71 4.29
N ASN A 33 -11.38 4.67 5.02
CA ASN A 33 -10.11 5.25 4.63
C ASN A 33 -9.00 4.20 4.77
N PRO A 34 -7.89 4.34 4.03
CA PRO A 34 -6.69 3.56 4.26
C PRO A 34 -6.25 3.64 5.73
N LEU A 35 -5.69 2.55 6.25
CA LEU A 35 -5.08 2.51 7.59
C LEU A 35 -3.87 3.44 7.69
N PHE A 36 -3.18 3.64 6.57
CA PHE A 36 -2.09 4.59 6.44
C PHE A 36 -2.04 5.14 5.03
N GLN A 37 -1.74 6.43 4.89
CA GLN A 37 -1.46 7.05 3.61
C GLN A 37 -0.41 8.15 3.75
N ARG A 38 0.63 8.12 2.92
CA ARG A 38 1.66 9.16 2.90
C ARG A 38 2.36 9.25 1.54
N ARG A 39 2.84 10.44 1.18
CA ARG A 39 3.77 10.62 0.06
C ARG A 39 5.18 10.24 0.51
N MET A 40 5.85 9.41 -0.28
CA MET A 40 7.22 8.95 -0.09
C MET A 40 8.09 9.47 -1.24
N GLY A 41 9.34 9.86 -0.97
CA GLY A 41 10.24 10.42 -1.98
C GLY A 41 10.07 11.93 -2.20
N LYS A 42 10.83 12.48 -3.16
CA LYS A 42 10.83 13.90 -3.53
C LYS A 42 10.90 14.04 -5.06
N GLY A 43 10.30 15.11 -5.60
CA GLY A 43 10.32 15.40 -7.03
C GLY A 43 9.64 14.31 -7.87
N SER A 44 10.19 14.04 -9.06
CA SER A 44 9.66 13.08 -10.03
C SER A 44 9.71 11.61 -9.56
N ALA A 45 10.45 11.29 -8.50
CA ALA A 45 10.49 9.94 -7.92
C ALA A 45 9.52 9.75 -6.75
N SER A 46 8.68 10.74 -6.45
CA SER A 46 7.73 10.65 -5.34
C SER A 46 6.57 9.72 -5.67
N VAL A 47 6.09 8.97 -4.68
CA VAL A 47 4.95 8.05 -4.80
C VAL A 47 3.99 8.21 -3.62
N PHE A 48 2.70 7.95 -3.83
CA PHE A 48 1.75 7.74 -2.74
C PHE A 48 1.79 6.29 -2.28
N VAL A 49 2.05 6.10 -0.99
CA VAL A 49 2.02 4.81 -0.33
C VAL A 49 0.74 4.74 0.50
N ARG A 50 -0.03 3.67 0.32
CA ARG A 50 -1.29 3.42 1.03
C ARG A 50 -1.29 2.01 1.60
N LEU A 51 -1.60 1.88 2.89
CA LEU A 51 -1.87 0.59 3.52
C LEU A 51 -3.38 0.48 3.76
N GLU A 52 -4.00 -0.51 3.14
CA GLU A 52 -5.43 -0.74 3.16
C GLU A 52 -5.75 -2.03 3.91
N TRP A 53 -6.93 -2.13 4.52
CA TRP A 53 -7.39 -3.39 5.09
C TRP A 53 -7.71 -4.39 3.95
N PRO A 54 -7.32 -5.68 4.03
CA PRO A 54 -6.75 -6.40 5.18
C PRO A 54 -5.21 -6.52 5.14
N GLY A 55 -4.50 -5.39 5.10
CA GLY A 55 -3.04 -5.33 5.10
C GLY A 55 -2.41 -5.37 3.71
N VAL A 56 -3.05 -4.72 2.74
CA VAL A 56 -2.54 -4.59 1.37
C VAL A 56 -1.80 -3.26 1.25
N LEU A 57 -0.55 -3.30 0.80
CA LEU A 57 0.27 -2.11 0.53
C LEU A 57 0.19 -1.79 -0.96
N SER A 58 -0.24 -0.58 -1.29
CA SER A 58 -0.32 -0.05 -2.65
C SER A 58 0.64 1.12 -2.82
N VAL A 59 1.36 1.14 -3.94
CA VAL A 59 2.22 2.24 -4.38
C VAL A 59 1.61 2.86 -5.63
N VAL A 60 1.34 4.15 -5.58
CA VAL A 60 0.58 4.87 -6.60
C VAL A 60 1.38 6.08 -7.07
N ASP A 61 1.40 6.32 -8.37
CA ASP A 61 1.95 7.54 -8.96
C ASP A 61 1.11 8.75 -8.51
N PRO A 62 1.72 9.80 -7.94
CA PRO A 62 0.98 10.89 -7.35
C PRO A 62 0.41 11.88 -8.38
N ASP A 63 0.93 11.87 -9.60
CA ASP A 63 0.57 12.80 -10.65
C ASP A 63 -0.49 12.17 -11.57
N THR A 64 -0.36 10.89 -11.90
CA THR A 64 -1.32 10.16 -12.76
C THR A 64 -2.37 9.38 -11.96
N GLY A 65 -2.11 9.07 -10.69
CA GLY A 65 -2.95 8.19 -9.87
C GLY A 65 -2.81 6.70 -10.23
N GLU A 66 -1.83 6.34 -11.05
CA GLU A 66 -1.64 4.99 -11.55
C GLU A 66 -1.05 4.05 -10.50
N LEU A 67 -1.53 2.80 -10.43
CA LEU A 67 -1.03 1.81 -9.49
C LEU A 67 0.28 1.21 -10.00
N LEU A 68 1.40 1.54 -9.35
CA LEU A 68 2.75 1.11 -9.72
C LEU A 68 3.12 -0.25 -9.12
N ALA A 69 2.63 -0.54 -7.90
CA ALA A 69 2.83 -1.83 -7.24
C ALA A 69 1.71 -2.09 -6.22
N GLN A 70 1.39 -3.36 -5.99
CA GLN A 70 0.47 -3.77 -4.92
C GLN A 70 0.91 -5.08 -4.30
N SER A 71 0.86 -5.17 -2.97
CA SER A 71 1.26 -6.35 -2.22
C SER A 71 0.15 -7.38 -2.06
N ALA A 72 0.51 -8.60 -1.65
CA ALA A 72 -0.45 -9.56 -1.11
C ALA A 72 -0.96 -9.13 0.29
N PRO A 73 -2.17 -9.52 0.70
CA PRO A 73 -2.70 -9.24 2.03
C PRO A 73 -1.79 -9.74 3.15
N GLY A 74 -1.46 -8.86 4.11
CA GLY A 74 -0.62 -9.19 5.27
C GLY A 74 0.87 -9.41 4.95
N ARG A 75 1.28 -9.23 3.69
CA ARG A 75 2.65 -9.40 3.20
C ARG A 75 3.08 -8.16 2.40
N PRO A 76 3.31 -7.01 3.07
CA PRO A 76 3.59 -5.73 2.42
C PRO A 76 4.86 -5.73 1.55
N ASP A 77 5.73 -6.72 1.76
CA ASP A 77 6.98 -6.95 1.04
C ASP A 77 6.84 -7.86 -0.20
N VAL A 78 5.68 -8.50 -0.38
CA VAL A 78 5.46 -9.48 -1.47
C VAL A 78 4.48 -8.91 -2.48
N LEU A 79 4.92 -8.74 -3.73
CA LEU A 79 4.05 -8.31 -4.83
C LEU A 79 2.90 -9.31 -5.01
N ARG A 80 1.68 -8.80 -5.22
CA ARG A 80 0.51 -9.67 -5.44
C ARG A 80 0.74 -10.56 -6.68
N PRO A 81 0.34 -11.85 -6.63
CA PRO A 81 0.46 -12.74 -7.77
C PRO A 81 -0.22 -12.17 -9.03
N GLY A 82 0.46 -12.26 -10.17
CA GLY A 82 -0.07 -11.78 -11.46
C GLY A 82 -0.17 -10.26 -11.60
N PHE A 83 0.47 -9.48 -10.72
CA PHE A 83 0.57 -8.03 -10.93
C PHE A 83 1.35 -7.74 -12.22
N MET A 84 0.70 -7.01 -13.13
CA MET A 84 1.35 -6.44 -14.30
C MET A 84 1.52 -4.94 -14.05
N PRO A 85 2.76 -4.44 -13.95
CA PRO A 85 2.97 -3.02 -13.84
C PRO A 85 2.49 -2.33 -15.11
N PRO A 86 2.04 -1.08 -15.01
CA PRO A 86 1.81 -0.27 -16.20
C PRO A 86 3.12 -0.16 -16.97
N VAL A 87 3.10 -0.57 -18.24
CA VAL A 87 4.25 -0.38 -19.12
C VAL A 87 4.38 1.12 -19.37
N PRO A 88 5.52 1.75 -19.05
CA PRO A 88 5.76 3.10 -19.52
C PRO A 88 5.67 3.02 -21.04
N ALA A 89 4.78 3.81 -21.64
CA ALA A 89 4.81 4.01 -23.09
C ALA A 89 6.23 4.45 -23.42
N LEU A 90 6.98 3.59 -24.11
CA LEU A 90 8.38 3.78 -24.46
C LEU A 90 8.49 5.06 -25.31
N GLY A 91 8.67 6.25 -24.70
CA GLY A 91 8.62 7.48 -25.51
C GLY A 91 8.60 8.86 -24.84
N ALA A 92 8.61 9.01 -23.51
CA ALA A 92 8.58 10.36 -22.89
C ALA A 92 9.91 10.81 -22.26
N ALA A 93 11.05 10.24 -22.70
CA ALA A 93 12.36 10.84 -22.44
C ALA A 93 12.64 11.97 -23.47
N GLY A 94 11.76 12.98 -23.50
CA GLY A 94 12.00 14.22 -24.21
C GLY A 94 12.72 15.19 -23.28
N GLY A 95 14.05 15.21 -23.35
CA GLY A 95 14.91 16.04 -22.53
C GLY A 95 14.52 17.53 -22.57
N HIS A 96 14.24 18.10 -21.41
CA HIS A 96 14.34 19.54 -21.20
C HIS A 96 15.68 19.83 -20.53
N SER A 97 16.73 19.84 -21.35
CA SER A 97 17.99 20.50 -21.03
C SER A 97 17.84 21.98 -21.36
N GLN A 98 17.32 22.77 -20.42
CA GLN A 98 17.39 24.22 -20.53
C GLN A 98 18.76 24.67 -19.97
N GLY A 99 19.77 24.71 -20.85
CA GLY A 99 20.95 25.55 -20.65
C GLY A 99 20.48 27.01 -20.55
N GLY A 100 21.06 27.87 -19.71
CA GLY A 100 22.46 27.95 -19.32
C GLY A 100 23.03 29.23 -19.90
N HIS A 101 22.72 30.35 -19.24
CA HIS A 101 23.45 31.63 -19.21
C HIS A 101 24.02 32.18 -20.54
N ASP A 102 23.24 33.02 -21.22
CA ASP A 102 23.80 34.01 -22.15
C ASP A 102 24.24 35.25 -21.38
N GLY A 103 25.54 35.50 -21.42
CA GLY A 103 26.20 36.67 -20.84
C GLY A 103 25.78 37.97 -21.54
N GLN A 104 25.56 39.01 -20.75
CA GLN A 104 25.58 40.39 -21.21
C GLN A 104 26.97 40.98 -20.96
N PRO A 105 27.63 41.59 -21.95
CA PRO A 105 28.79 42.44 -21.72
C PRO A 105 28.37 43.89 -21.44
N ALA A 106 29.05 44.43 -20.43
CA ALA A 106 29.58 45.80 -20.26
C ALA A 106 28.73 47.06 -20.54
N LEU A 107 28.87 47.97 -19.57
CA LEU A 107 28.57 49.40 -19.51
C LEU A 107 28.87 50.19 -20.79
#